data_AF-A0A1X6N1N4-F1
#
_entry.id   AF-A0A1X6N1N4-F1
#
_cell.length_a   1.000
_cell.length_b   1.000
_cell.length_c   1.000
_cell.angle_alpha   90.00
_cell.angle_beta   90.00
_cell.angle_gamma   90.00
#
_symmetry.space_group_name_H-M   'P 1'
#
loop_
_entity.id
_entity.type
_entity.pdbx_description
1 polymer ?
#
loop_
_entity_poly.entity_id
_entity_poly.type
_entity_poly.pdbx_seq_one_letter_code
_entity_poly.pdbx_strand_id
1 'polypeptide(L)'
;MHIDFISRDLTAVCFVCDALTNVSRTRLSVPNFGDDDYTYLRSLAFCLDSEELTLDDLSWKAGVEVTRERRLASAAVYAFTEAEWVRVADDEDEQSDVMNDNVLLLLSLNLDDRENPLKPT
;
A
#
# COMPACT_ATOMS: atom_id res chain seq x y z
N MET A 1 -14.10 12.15 23.49
CA MET A 1 -13.32 12.60 22.33
C MET A 1 -12.48 11.43 21.85
N HIS A 2 -13.06 10.52 21.06
CA HIS A 2 -12.45 9.25 20.63
C HIS A 2 -13.03 8.75 19.29
N ILE A 3 -13.62 9.65 18.50
CA ILE A 3 -14.29 9.29 17.24
C ILE A 3 -13.37 9.56 16.03
N ASP A 4 -12.39 10.47 16.16
CA ASP A 4 -11.55 10.91 15.04
C ASP A 4 -10.40 9.92 14.70
N PHE A 5 -10.00 9.04 15.62
CA PHE A 5 -8.90 8.09 15.39
C PHE A 5 -9.36 6.85 14.62
N ILE A 6 -10.53 6.30 14.99
CA ILE A 6 -11.13 5.12 14.35
C ILE A 6 -11.49 5.42 12.88
N SER A 7 -11.98 6.62 12.59
CA SER A 7 -12.34 7.02 11.23
C SER A 7 -11.15 7.14 10.28
N ARG A 8 -9.96 7.50 10.79
CA ARG A 8 -8.75 7.61 9.98
C ARG A 8 -8.13 6.25 9.69
N ASP A 9 -8.05 5.37 10.69
CA ASP A 9 -7.54 4.01 10.50
C ASP A 9 -8.42 3.19 9.55
N LEU A 10 -9.75 3.30 9.67
CA LEU A 10 -10.65 2.62 8.74
C LEU A 10 -10.44 3.08 7.29
N THR A 11 -10.21 4.38 7.10
CA THR A 11 -9.93 4.93 5.77
C THR A 11 -8.60 4.39 5.24
N ALA A 12 -7.52 4.43 6.04
CA ALA A 12 -6.22 3.91 5.65
C ALA A 12 -6.23 2.40 5.34
N VAL A 13 -6.96 1.60 6.14
CA VAL A 13 -7.15 0.16 5.88
C VAL A 13 -7.82 -0.06 4.53
N CYS A 14 -8.90 0.66 4.22
CA CYS A 14 -9.58 0.55 2.93
C CYS A 14 -8.63 0.87 1.77
N PHE A 15 -7.88 1.98 1.84
CA PHE A 15 -6.93 2.37 0.79
C PHE A 15 -5.84 1.31 0.55
N VAL A 16 -5.27 0.77 1.63
CA VAL A 16 -4.27 -0.30 1.50
C VAL A 16 -4.91 -1.57 0.93
N CYS A 17 -6.08 -1.98 1.43
CA CYS A 17 -6.80 -3.16 0.91
C CYS A 17 -7.10 -3.04 -0.59
N ASP A 18 -7.56 -1.86 -1.02
CA ASP A 18 -7.88 -1.58 -2.42
C ASP A 18 -6.63 -1.64 -3.30
N ALA A 19 -5.52 -1.02 -2.87
CA ALA A 19 -4.25 -1.08 -3.60
C ALA A 19 -3.73 -2.52 -3.73
N LEU A 20 -3.67 -3.28 -2.63
CA LEU A 20 -3.21 -4.68 -2.65
C LEU A 20 -4.12 -5.57 -3.51
N THR A 21 -5.43 -5.36 -3.40
CA THR A 21 -6.43 -6.09 -4.19
C THR A 21 -6.32 -5.75 -5.67
N ASN A 22 -6.10 -4.48 -6.02
CA ASN A 22 -5.91 -4.07 -7.40
C ASN A 22 -4.69 -4.74 -8.00
N VAL A 23 -3.51 -4.61 -7.36
CA VAL A 23 -2.25 -5.23 -7.82
C VAL A 23 -2.42 -6.74 -8.02
N SER A 24 -3.05 -7.42 -7.07
CA SER A 24 -3.33 -8.86 -7.16
C SER A 24 -4.26 -9.22 -8.32
N ARG A 25 -5.37 -8.48 -8.50
CA ARG A 25 -6.40 -8.80 -9.50
C ARG A 25 -5.98 -8.45 -10.91
N THR A 26 -5.32 -7.30 -11.10
CA THR A 26 -4.85 -6.83 -12.41
C THR A 26 -3.53 -7.46 -12.81
N ARG A 27 -2.86 -8.17 -11.88
CA ARG A 27 -1.50 -8.67 -12.05
C ARG A 27 -0.55 -7.54 -12.47
N LEU A 28 -0.68 -6.39 -11.81
CA LEU A 28 0.19 -5.25 -12.04
C LEU A 28 1.65 -5.68 -11.84
N SER A 29 2.50 -5.40 -12.81
CA SER A 29 3.88 -5.89 -12.81
C SER A 29 4.68 -5.32 -11.64
N VAL A 30 4.98 -6.17 -10.64
CA VAL A 30 5.89 -5.84 -9.54
C VAL A 30 7.20 -6.62 -9.72
N PRO A 31 8.39 -5.99 -9.61
CA PRO A 31 9.67 -6.69 -9.74
C PRO A 31 9.79 -7.87 -8.78
N ASN A 32 10.24 -9.01 -9.30
CA ASN A 32 10.47 -10.26 -8.56
C ASN A 32 9.21 -10.93 -7.98
N PHE A 33 8.00 -10.48 -8.33
CA PHE A 33 6.77 -11.17 -7.91
C PHE A 33 6.51 -12.40 -8.78
N GLY A 34 6.24 -13.52 -8.12
CA GLY A 34 5.66 -14.72 -8.74
C GLY A 34 4.14 -14.80 -8.53
N ASP A 35 3.52 -15.83 -9.09
CA ASP A 35 2.08 -16.09 -8.93
C ASP A 35 1.65 -16.26 -7.46
N ASP A 36 2.53 -16.88 -6.66
CA ASP A 36 2.31 -17.09 -5.23
C ASP A 36 2.27 -15.75 -4.48
N ASP A 37 3.06 -14.76 -4.90
CA ASP A 37 3.09 -13.45 -4.25
C ASP A 37 1.81 -12.66 -4.53
N TYR A 38 1.28 -12.68 -5.75
CA TYR A 38 -0.02 -12.07 -6.05
C TYR A 38 -1.17 -12.75 -5.29
N THR A 39 -1.11 -14.06 -5.12
CA THR A 39 -2.09 -14.80 -4.31
C THR A 39 -1.97 -14.42 -2.83
N TYR A 40 -0.75 -14.25 -2.36
CA TYR A 40 -0.47 -13.83 -1.00
C TYR A 40 -0.90 -12.39 -0.71
N LEU A 41 -0.72 -11.45 -1.65
CA LEU A 41 -1.25 -10.09 -1.55
C LEU A 41 -2.76 -10.05 -1.31
N ARG A 42 -3.51 -10.90 -2.02
CA ARG A 42 -4.96 -11.01 -1.81
C ARG A 42 -5.30 -11.50 -0.40
N SER A 43 -4.46 -12.39 0.13
CA SER A 43 -4.61 -12.88 1.50
C SER A 43 -4.31 -11.79 2.51
N LEU A 44 -3.27 -10.97 2.28
CA LEU A 44 -2.96 -9.81 3.13
C LEU A 44 -4.09 -8.78 3.14
N ALA A 45 -4.67 -8.47 1.97
CA ALA A 45 -5.82 -7.58 1.88
C ALA A 45 -7.03 -8.13 2.65
N PHE A 46 -7.29 -9.43 2.53
CA PHE A 46 -8.36 -10.09 3.29
C PHE A 46 -8.13 -10.03 4.80
N CYS A 47 -6.91 -10.36 5.26
CA CYS A 47 -6.58 -10.33 6.70
C CYS A 47 -6.63 -8.91 7.27
N LEU A 48 -6.29 -7.88 6.49
CA LEU A 48 -6.47 -6.48 6.88
C LEU A 48 -7.96 -6.13 7.03
N ASP A 49 -8.78 -6.47 6.03
CA ASP A 49 -10.22 -6.21 6.02
C ASP A 49 -10.96 -6.96 7.15
N SER A 50 -10.48 -8.15 7.52
CA SER A 50 -11.04 -8.96 8.59
C SER A 50 -10.44 -8.69 9.98
N GLU A 51 -9.61 -7.66 10.12
CA GLU A 51 -8.91 -7.28 11.37
C GLU A 51 -8.00 -8.39 11.96
N GLU A 52 -7.64 -9.42 11.16
CA GLU A 52 -6.67 -10.44 11.55
C GLU A 52 -5.22 -9.92 11.49
N LEU A 53 -5.02 -8.84 10.74
CA LEU A 53 -3.76 -8.15 10.56
C LEU A 53 -4.01 -6.64 10.64
N THR A 54 -3.09 -5.89 11.22
CA THR A 54 -3.19 -4.42 11.35
C THR A 54 -2.28 -3.70 10.36
N LEU A 55 -2.55 -2.43 10.07
CA LEU A 55 -1.63 -1.61 9.28
C LEU A 55 -0.21 -1.62 9.86
N ASP A 56 -0.09 -1.63 11.18
CA ASP A 56 1.18 -1.66 11.91
C ASP A 56 2.08 -2.84 11.53
N ASP A 57 1.47 -4.00 11.25
CA ASP A 57 2.15 -5.22 10.83
C ASP A 57 2.76 -5.07 9.43
N LEU A 58 2.15 -4.26 8.56
CA LEU A 58 2.65 -3.99 7.20
C LEU A 58 3.49 -2.72 7.10
N SER A 59 3.30 -1.75 8.00
CA SER A 59 3.96 -0.45 7.96
C SER A 59 5.47 -0.59 8.17
N TRP A 60 6.27 0.15 7.42
CA TRP A 60 7.71 0.22 7.66
C TRP A 60 8.02 0.92 8.99
N LYS A 61 9.02 0.40 9.71
CA LYS A 61 9.48 0.96 10.98
C LYS A 61 10.98 0.78 11.15
N ALA A 62 11.66 1.85 11.54
CA ALA A 62 13.07 1.81 11.90
C ALA A 62 13.31 0.83 13.07
N GLY A 63 14.33 -0.02 12.94
CA GLY A 63 14.71 -1.00 13.96
C GLY A 63 13.79 -2.21 14.10
N VAL A 64 12.75 -2.33 13.27
CA VAL A 64 11.86 -3.51 13.23
C VAL A 64 12.27 -4.41 12.07
N GLU A 65 12.24 -5.73 12.30
CA GLU A 65 12.53 -6.73 11.27
C GLU A 65 11.60 -6.57 10.06
N VAL A 66 12.17 -6.61 8.85
CA VAL A 66 11.40 -6.59 7.61
C VAL A 66 10.89 -7.99 7.32
N THR A 67 9.64 -8.25 7.66
CA THR A 67 8.95 -9.50 7.35
C THR A 67 8.62 -9.60 5.85
N ARG A 68 8.15 -10.78 5.42
CA ARG A 68 7.74 -11.00 4.03
C ARG A 68 6.53 -10.14 3.68
N GLU A 69 5.55 -10.08 4.59
CA GLU A 69 4.30 -9.34 4.47
C GLU A 69 4.58 -7.85 4.23
N ARG A 70 5.42 -7.25 5.09
CA ARG A 70 5.86 -5.86 4.95
C ARG A 70 6.55 -5.60 3.62
N ARG A 71 7.46 -6.50 3.20
CA ARG A 71 8.17 -6.36 1.91
C ARG A 71 7.20 -6.41 0.72
N LEU A 72 6.30 -7.38 0.71
CA LEU A 72 5.35 -7.56 -0.39
C LEU A 72 4.33 -6.43 -0.44
N ALA A 73 3.77 -6.02 0.70
CA ALA A 73 2.84 -4.90 0.77
C ALA A 73 3.51 -3.59 0.31
N SER A 74 4.74 -3.33 0.74
CA SER A 74 5.50 -2.14 0.32
C SER A 74 5.74 -2.13 -1.20
N ALA A 75 6.23 -3.24 -1.75
CA ALA A 75 6.49 -3.35 -3.19
C ALA A 75 5.22 -3.19 -4.03
N ALA A 76 4.10 -3.78 -3.58
CA ALA A 76 2.81 -3.65 -4.23
C ALA A 76 2.28 -2.21 -4.21
N VAL A 77 2.37 -1.54 -3.05
CA VAL A 77 1.94 -0.14 -2.92
C VAL A 77 2.77 0.78 -3.80
N TYR A 78 4.10 0.64 -3.84
CA TYR A 78 4.92 1.45 -4.75
C TYR A 78 4.52 1.23 -6.21
N ALA A 79 4.39 -0.01 -6.65
CA ALA A 79 3.98 -0.32 -8.01
C ALA A 79 2.59 0.27 -8.35
N PHE A 80 1.64 0.18 -7.42
CA PHE A 80 0.33 0.78 -7.58
C PHE A 80 0.41 2.30 -7.74
N THR A 81 1.15 3.00 -6.87
CA THR A 81 1.29 4.46 -6.96
C THR A 81 1.94 4.90 -8.27
N GLU A 82 2.94 4.16 -8.76
CA GLU A 82 3.58 4.42 -10.05
C GLU A 82 2.60 4.22 -11.21
N ALA A 83 1.81 3.14 -11.19
CA ALA A 83 0.82 2.87 -12.22
C ALA A 83 -0.29 3.93 -12.25
N GLU A 84 -0.75 4.41 -11.10
CA GLU A 84 -1.74 5.49 -11.03
C GLU A 84 -1.17 6.80 -11.61
N TRP A 85 0.09 7.12 -11.34
CA TRP A 85 0.73 8.28 -11.97
C TRP A 85 0.82 8.18 -13.49
N VAL A 86 1.14 6.99 -14.00
CA VAL A 86 1.15 6.73 -15.45
C VAL A 86 -0.26 6.87 -16.03
N ARG A 87 -1.30 6.43 -15.30
CA ARG A 87 -2.70 6.50 -15.75
C ARG A 87 -3.19 7.94 -15.96
N VAL A 88 -2.78 8.87 -15.11
CA VAL A 88 -3.25 10.27 -15.13
C VAL A 88 -2.27 11.27 -15.77
N ALA A 89 -1.22 10.78 -16.44
CA ALA A 89 -0.13 11.62 -16.94
C ALA A 89 -0.58 12.79 -17.84
N ASP A 90 -1.72 12.66 -18.52
CA ASP A 90 -2.26 13.65 -19.46
C ASP A 90 -3.49 14.43 -18.93
N ASP A 91 -3.87 14.25 -17.66
CA ASP A 91 -5.04 14.91 -17.02
C ASP A 91 -4.64 15.63 -15.72
N GLU A 92 -4.48 16.95 -15.79
CA GLU A 92 -4.03 17.78 -14.65
C GLU A 92 -5.03 17.80 -13.48
N ASP A 93 -6.32 17.68 -13.74
CA ASP A 93 -7.34 17.68 -12.69
C ASP A 93 -7.29 16.33 -11.93
N GLU A 94 -7.23 15.20 -12.65
CA GLU A 94 -7.08 13.88 -12.03
C GLU A 94 -5.73 13.70 -11.32
N GLN A 95 -4.67 14.38 -11.77
CA GLN A 95 -3.35 14.34 -11.11
C GLN A 95 -3.40 14.83 -9.67
N SER A 96 -4.18 15.87 -9.36
CA SER A 96 -4.24 16.38 -7.99
C SER A 96 -4.90 15.38 -7.04
N ASP A 97 -5.92 14.65 -7.51
CA ASP A 97 -6.60 13.64 -6.72
C ASP A 97 -5.69 12.43 -6.49
N VAL A 98 -5.07 11.91 -7.57
CA VAL A 98 -4.11 10.80 -7.48
C VAL A 98 -2.91 11.15 -6.59
N MET A 99 -2.43 12.40 -6.62
CA MET A 99 -1.36 12.83 -5.73
C MET A 99 -1.75 12.71 -4.26
N ASN A 100 -2.95 13.18 -3.90
CA ASN A 100 -3.43 13.13 -2.53
C ASN A 100 -3.63 11.69 -2.05
N ASP A 101 -4.23 10.85 -2.90
CA ASP A 101 -4.47 9.43 -2.62
C ASP A 101 -3.15 8.66 -2.48
N ASN A 102 -2.19 8.88 -3.38
CA ASN A 102 -0.87 8.25 -3.30
C ASN A 102 -0.10 8.68 -2.05
N VAL A 103 -0.16 9.96 -1.68
CA VAL A 103 0.46 10.46 -0.43
C VAL A 103 -0.17 9.78 0.80
N LEU A 104 -1.50 9.71 0.85
CA LEU A 104 -2.21 9.05 1.95
C LEU A 104 -1.84 7.56 2.03
N LEU A 105 -1.78 6.87 0.90
CA LEU A 105 -1.44 5.46 0.83
C LEU A 105 0.00 5.19 1.32
N LEU A 106 0.98 6.00 0.88
CA LEU A 106 2.37 5.88 1.35
C LEU A 106 2.50 6.16 2.84
N LEU A 107 1.82 7.20 3.35
CA LEU A 107 1.81 7.52 4.79
C LEU A 107 1.16 6.42 5.63
N SER A 108 0.13 5.76 5.11
CA SER A 108 -0.59 4.68 5.81
C SER A 108 0.32 3.50 6.17
N LEU A 109 1.37 3.28 5.38
CA LEU A 109 2.38 2.23 5.60
C LEU A 109 3.76 2.80 5.98
N ASN A 110 3.85 4.10 6.30
CA ASN A 110 5.10 4.80 6.61
C ASN A 110 6.19 4.60 5.53
N LEU A 111 5.79 4.58 4.26
CA LEU A 111 6.66 4.30 3.12
C LEU A 111 7.33 5.54 2.53
N ASP A 112 6.87 6.72 2.88
CA ASP A 112 7.48 7.99 2.50
C ASP A 112 8.74 8.33 3.34
N ASP A 113 8.94 7.65 4.48
CA ASP A 113 10.09 7.87 5.36
C ASP A 113 11.42 7.73 4.62
N ARG A 114 12.33 8.68 4.84
CA ARG A 114 13.63 8.77 4.17
C ARG A 114 14.56 7.60 4.47
N GLU A 115 14.43 6.99 5.64
CA GLU A 115 15.26 5.86 6.07
C GLU A 115 14.70 4.50 5.60
N ASN A 116 13.52 4.48 4.96
CA ASN A 116 12.91 3.26 4.47
C ASN A 116 13.74 2.61 3.35
N PRO A 117 14.37 1.44 3.58
CA PRO A 117 15.18 0.75 2.57
C PRO A 117 14.33 -0.03 1.55
N LEU A 118 13.00 -0.06 1.72
CA LEU A 118 12.07 -0.74 0.81
C LEU A 118 11.67 0.14 -0.38
N LYS A 119 12.14 1.39 -0.41
CA LYS A 119 11.93 2.29 -1.55
C LYS A 119 12.51 1.66 -2.83
N PRO A 120 11.79 1.74 -3.97
CA PRO A 120 12.35 1.36 -5.26
C PRO A 120 13.57 2.25 -5.56
N THR A 121 14.64 1.62 -6.05
CA THR A 121 15.88 2.30 -6.49
C THR A 121 15.82 2.67 -7.96
#